data_AF-A0A2N2NDE9-F1
#
_entry.id   AF-A0A2N2NDE9-F1
#
_cell.length_a   1.000
_cell.length_b   1.000
_cell.length_c   1.000
_cell.angle_alpha   90.00
_cell.angle_beta   90.00
_cell.angle_gamma   90.00
#
_symmetry.space_group_name_H-M   'P 1'
#
loop_
_entity.id
_entity.type
_entity.pdbx_description
1 polymer ?
#
loop_
_entity_poly.entity_id
_entity_poly.type
_entity_poly.pdbx_seq_one_letter_code
_entity_poly.pdbx_strand_id
1 'polypeptide(L)' 'MVDANPFWKEKKLEEFTQEEWESICDGCGKCCLFRLEGEEGQYYTTNVICKLFDESTCQCTDYLNRQKIVCQ' A
#
# COMPACT_ATOMS: atom_id res chain seq x y z
N MET A 1 -16.54 -2.29 -22.94
CA MET A 1 -15.33 -2.63 -23.70
C MET A 1 -14.15 -1.99 -23.00
N VAL A 2 -13.49 -2.70 -22.09
CA VAL A 2 -12.16 -2.33 -21.57
C VAL A 2 -11.41 -3.63 -21.31
N ASP A 3 -11.07 -4.33 -22.39
CA ASP A 3 -10.20 -5.50 -22.36
C ASP A 3 -8.84 -5.12 -22.93
N ALA A 4 -8.24 -4.08 -22.35
CA ALA A 4 -6.81 -3.89 -22.42
C ALA A 4 -6.22 -4.66 -21.24
N ASN A 5 -5.42 -5.69 -21.52
CA ASN A 5 -4.77 -6.46 -20.47
C ASN A 5 -4.01 -5.48 -19.56
N PRO A 6 -4.28 -5.44 -18.25
CA PRO A 6 -3.63 -4.47 -17.40
C PRO A 6 -2.12 -4.74 -17.36
N PHE A 7 -1.31 -3.68 -17.46
CA PHE A 7 0.14 -3.77 -17.65
C PHE A 7 0.83 -4.64 -16.58
N TRP A 8 0.27 -4.68 -15.36
CA TRP A 8 0.82 -5.48 -14.27
C TRP A 8 0.68 -6.99 -14.43
N LYS A 9 -0.09 -7.47 -15.43
CA LYS A 9 -0.15 -8.88 -15.82
C LYS A 9 0.91 -9.26 -16.85
N GLU A 10 1.50 -8.29 -17.54
CA GLU A 10 2.43 -8.53 -18.66
C GLU A 10 3.88 -8.23 -18.30
N LYS A 11 4.11 -7.18 -17.49
CA LYS A 11 5.44 -6.84 -16.97
C LYS A 11 5.78 -7.61 -15.71
N LYS A 12 7.07 -7.90 -15.49
CA LYS A 12 7.55 -8.40 -14.20
C LYS A 12 7.57 -7.27 -13.16
N LEU A 13 7.40 -7.63 -11.89
CA LEU A 13 7.42 -6.68 -10.76
C LEU A 13 8.71 -5.84 -10.69
N GLU A 14 9.83 -6.41 -11.15
CA GLU A 14 11.15 -5.75 -11.20
C GLU A 14 11.25 -4.67 -12.30
N GLU A 15 10.37 -4.72 -13.30
CA GLU A 15 10.35 -3.81 -14.45
C GLU A 15 9.41 -2.61 -14.23
N PHE A 16 8.71 -2.57 -13.09
CA PHE A 16 7.78 -1.50 -12.79
C PHE A 16 8.55 -0.28 -12.31
N THR A 17 8.24 0.85 -12.92
CA THR A 17 8.62 2.16 -12.39
C THR A 17 7.85 2.45 -11.10
N GLN A 18 8.34 3.43 -10.33
CA GLN A 18 7.64 3.87 -9.13
C GLN A 18 6.22 4.40 -9.45
N GLU A 19 6.07 5.11 -10.57
CA GLU A 19 4.76 5.62 -11.01
C GLU A 19 3.79 4.49 -11.37
N GLU A 20 4.27 3.43 -12.04
CA GLU A 20 3.46 2.24 -12.35
C GLU A 20 3.05 1.51 -11.06
N TRP A 21 3.97 1.33 -10.11
CA TRP A 21 3.67 0.75 -8.80
C TRP A 21 2.59 1.53 -8.04
N GLU A 22 2.73 2.85 -8.00
CA GLU A 22 1.84 3.72 -7.25
C GLU A 22 0.46 3.83 -7.93
N SER A 23 0.38 3.66 -9.26
CA SER A 23 -0.89 3.62 -10.00
C SER A 23 -1.79 2.43 -9.67
N ILE A 24 -1.22 1.37 -9.08
CA ILE A 24 -1.95 0.17 -8.63
C ILE A 24 -2.57 0.39 -7.24
N CYS A 25 -2.21 1.48 -6.55
CA CYS A 25 -2.74 1.77 -5.22
C CYS A 25 -4.18 2.34 -5.29
N ASP A 26 -5.16 1.55 -4.82
CA ASP A 26 -6.57 1.97 -4.74
C ASP A 26 -6.89 2.95 -3.59
N GLY A 27 -5.89 3.52 -2.91
CA GLY A 27 -6.11 4.43 -1.76
C GLY A 27 -6.77 3.77 -0.54
N CYS A 28 -6.83 2.43 -0.49
CA CYS A 28 -7.61 1.65 0.48
C CYS A 28 -7.15 1.71 1.96
N GLY A 29 -6.17 2.54 2.31
CA GLY A 29 -5.70 2.70 3.69
C GLY A 29 -4.95 1.52 4.31
N LYS A 30 -4.91 0.34 3.65
CA LYS A 30 -4.23 -0.88 4.15
C LYS A 30 -2.72 -0.74 4.37
N CYS A 31 -2.10 0.29 3.78
CA CYS A 31 -0.71 0.63 4.00
C CYS A 31 -0.46 1.30 5.37
N CYS A 32 -1.52 1.85 5.99
CA CYS A 32 -1.46 2.53 7.27
C CYS A 32 -1.65 1.60 8.47
N LEU A 33 -2.06 0.34 8.24
CA LEU A 33 -2.27 -0.64 9.31
C LEU A 33 -0.95 -1.27 9.74
N PHE A 34 -0.75 -1.39 11.05
CA PHE A 34 0.40 -2.12 11.57
C PHE A 34 0.25 -3.62 11.28
N ARG A 35 1.29 -4.17 10.66
CA ARG A 35 1.45 -5.59 10.37
C ARG A 35 2.44 -6.19 11.35
N LEU A 36 2.05 -7.30 11.96
CA LEU A 36 2.88 -8.09 12.87
C LEU A 36 3.19 -9.41 12.18
N GLU A 37 4.46 -9.77 12.15
CA GLU A 37 4.90 -11.09 11.71
C GLU A 37 4.85 -12.06 12.89
N GLY A 38 4.18 -13.20 12.70
CA GLY A 38 4.11 -14.30 13.65
C GLY A 38 5.28 -15.27 13.51
N GLU A 39 5.35 -16.23 14.43
CA GLU A 39 6.47 -17.16 14.54
C GLU A 39 6.64 -18.11 13.34
N GLU A 40 5.56 -18.39 12.59
CA GLU A 40 5.62 -19.23 11.38
C GLU A 40 5.49 -18.39 10.09
N GLY A 41 5.81 -17.09 10.15
CA GLY A 41 5.75 -16.19 9.00
C GLY A 41 4.34 -15.77 8.59
N GLN A 42 3.33 -15.95 9.46
CA GLN A 42 2.00 -15.38 9.24
C GLN A 42 2.01 -13.86 9.49
N TYR A 43 1.29 -13.10 8.67
CA TYR A 43 1.11 -11.66 8.88
C TYR A 43 -0.26 -11.36 9.48
N TYR A 44 -0.26 -10.73 10.65
CA TYR A 44 -1.47 -10.25 11.31
C TYR A 44 -1.58 -8.74 11.14
N THR A 45 -2.76 -8.25 10.78
CA THR A 45 -3.05 -6.82 10.78
C THR A 45 -3.75 -6.44 12.07
N THR A 46 -3.36 -5.31 12.65
CA THR A 46 -4.02 -4.78 13.86
C THR A 46 -5.08 -3.75 13.48
N ASN A 47 -5.97 -3.43 14.42
CA ASN A 47 -6.90 -2.31 14.30
C ASN A 47 -6.24 -0.96 14.66
N VAL A 48 -4.91 -0.91 14.70
CA VAL A 48 -4.15 0.31 14.98
C VAL A 48 -3.70 0.90 13.64
N ILE A 49 -4.05 2.16 13.42
CA ILE A 49 -3.69 2.96 12.25
C ILE A 49 -2.42 3.78 12.52
N CYS A 50 -1.68 4.10 11.46
CA CYS A 50 -0.56 5.03 11.54
C CYS A 50 -1.06 6.48 11.67
N LYS A 51 -0.18 7.37 12.14
CA LYS A 51 -0.47 8.81 12.30
C LYS A 51 -0.83 9.58 11.02
N LEU A 52 -0.64 8.96 9.85
CA LEU A 52 -0.95 9.56 8.54
C LEU A 52 -2.31 9.10 7.98
N PHE A 53 -3.05 8.27 8.72
CA PHE A 53 -4.38 7.84 8.29
C PHE A 53 -5.43 8.87 8.69
N ASP A 54 -6.29 9.25 7.74
CA ASP A 54 -7.45 10.08 7.97
C ASP A 54 -8.71 9.21 8.05
N GLU A 55 -9.32 9.17 9.23
CA GLU A 55 -10.53 8.38 9.50
C GLU A 55 -11.78 8.91 8.77
N SER A 56 -11.80 10.19 8.39
CA SER A 56 -12.94 10.81 7.72
C SER A 56 -12.97 10.46 6.23
N THR A 57 -11.79 10.41 5.61
CA THR A 57 -11.64 10.14 4.18
C THR A 57 -11.25 8.68 3.90
N CYS A 58 -10.87 7.92 4.93
CA CYS A 58 -10.31 6.57 4.84
C CYS A 58 -9.06 6.50 3.95
N GLN A 59 -8.31 7.60 3.85
CA GLN A 59 -7.14 7.73 2.97
C GLN A 59 -5.88 8.11 3.78
N CYS A 60 -4.72 7.88 3.17
CA CYS A 60 -3.46 8.35 3.73
C CYS A 60 -3.24 9.81 3.34
N THR A 61 -2.95 10.67 4.31
CA THR A 61 -2.73 12.11 4.10
C THR A 61 -1.40 12.41 3.40
N ASP A 62 -0.40 11.55 3.58
CA ASP A 62 0.92 11.67 2.93
C ASP A 62 1.45 10.28 2.52
N TYR A 63 0.86 9.73 1.47
CA TYR A 63 1.24 8.42 0.95
C TYR A 63 2.70 8.40 0.48
N LEU A 64 3.16 9.44 -0.23
CA LEU A 64 4.49 9.47 -0.83
C LEU A 64 5.62 9.43 0.21
N ASN A 65 5.46 10.12 1.35
CA ASN A 65 6.49 10.18 2.38
C ASN A 65 6.26 9.20 3.55
N ARG A 66 5.26 8.31 3.45
CA ARG A 66 4.84 7.40 4.54
C ARG A 66 5.98 6.62 5.17
N GLN A 67 6.90 6.07 4.37
CA GLN A 67 8.02 5.27 4.85
C GLN A 67 9.00 6.10 5.68
N LYS A 68 9.32 7.33 5.23
CA LYS A 68 10.24 8.23 5.93
C LYS A 68 9.67 8.72 7.27
N ILE A 69 8.35 8.85 7.34
CA ILE A 69 7.65 9.45 8.47
C ILE A 69 7.27 8.41 9.54
N VAL A 70 6.96 7.18 9.14
CA VAL A 70 6.41 6.12 10.01
C VAL A 70 7.43 5.01 10.33
N CYS A 71 8.29 4.62 9.39
CA CYS A 71 9.24 3.51 9.58
C CYS A 71 10.61 3.97 10.11
N GLN A 72 10.62 4.84 11.13
CA GLN A 72 11.83 5.21 11.87
C GLN A 72 12.17 4.20 12.96
#